data_AF-A0AAV1IVU9-F1
#
_entry.id   AF-A0AAV1IVU9-F1
#
_cell.length_a   1.000
_cell.length_b   1.000
_cell.length_c   1.000
_cell.angle_alpha   90.00
_cell.angle_beta   90.00
_cell.angle_gamma   90.00
#
_symmetry.space_group_name_H-M   'P 1'
#
loop_
_entity.id
_entity.type
_entity.pdbx_description
1 polymer ?
#
loop_
_entity_poly.entity_id
_entity_poly.type
_entity_poly.pdbx_seq_one_letter_code
_entity_poly.pdbx_strand_id
1 'polypeptide(L)'
;MNNTVVTVDRLVEMWNQEFPSDPLTVADMKEPKSIFNSLLLVFQRLNIDKEAVLKPCPKEEQNESSYYYSDLIPVINLTRVLNYVLMEPAKMNVEIMISNFLQPTVNGTFPIMMLIFNYMLFVELQLEAIKPFEDDILVIHEQVKSLENQKNDIIIRLNNYSLSKSERIQRMLKLEEQIKVIDEEVRREKVALDAESLELEPILQKNHKEQKTVEQIIIQKDAINADIEKCKSQLVTDADDIKEQERKLVQEMAEAEMICNSQSATLLQKENRLMNLQTIKQIFDGANECLQEILVIVDWMKESEKGDFDGDSEEGELKMLNTELGELHSQYSELMTAREEIRKKRQESAARRQQARATADRCIHDLEKREKELKEKARKETQEIEEIKQRLNEYDRLETVYPQQQAEVKEQFMKEVKSLDEQVVSELKKFGEIIKVMLEKRR
;
A
#
# COMPACT_ATOMS: atom_id res chain seq x y z
N MET A 1 10.12 23.14 -84.82
CA MET A 1 10.12 24.23 -83.83
C MET A 1 10.13 25.53 -84.61
N ASN A 2 9.03 26.29 -84.57
CA ASN A 2 9.00 27.62 -85.18
C ASN A 2 9.91 28.52 -84.35
N ASN A 3 11.05 28.94 -84.93
CA ASN A 3 11.90 29.99 -84.37
C ASN A 3 11.11 31.30 -84.38
N THR A 4 10.26 31.48 -83.37
CA THR A 4 9.66 32.78 -83.09
C THR A 4 10.78 33.62 -82.51
N VAL A 5 11.25 34.59 -83.30
CA VAL A 5 12.17 35.61 -82.81
C VAL A 5 11.44 36.36 -81.70
N VAL A 6 11.85 36.15 -80.45
CA VAL A 6 11.27 36.88 -79.32
C VAL A 6 11.64 38.34 -79.50
N THR A 7 10.63 39.21 -79.48
CA THR A 7 10.79 40.66 -79.60
C THR A 7 10.86 41.31 -78.22
N VAL A 8 11.35 42.55 -78.17
CA VAL A 8 11.39 43.35 -76.94
C VAL A 8 10.00 43.49 -76.32
N ASP A 9 8.97 43.75 -77.14
CA ASP A 9 7.60 43.91 -76.66
C ASP A 9 7.06 42.62 -76.04
N ARG A 10 7.45 41.45 -76.60
CA ARG A 10 7.02 40.16 -76.06
C ARG A 10 7.67 39.86 -74.70
N LEU A 11 8.94 40.22 -74.52
CA LEU A 11 9.57 40.13 -73.19
C LEU A 11 8.86 41.02 -72.18
N VAL A 12 8.56 42.27 -72.55
CA VAL A 12 7.86 43.20 -71.67
C VAL A 12 6.48 42.66 -71.27
N GLU A 13 5.73 42.10 -72.22
CA GLU A 13 4.44 41.48 -71.94
C GLU A 13 4.56 40.30 -70.97
N MET A 14 5.50 39.38 -71.22
CA MET A 14 5.75 38.23 -70.35
C MET A 14 6.24 38.65 -68.96
N TRP A 15 7.14 39.64 -68.90
CA TRP A 15 7.63 40.20 -67.65
C TRP A 15 6.50 40.76 -66.80
N ASN A 16 5.61 41.55 -67.41
CA ASN A 16 4.52 42.21 -66.68
C ASN A 16 3.44 41.24 -66.22
N GLN A 17 3.35 40.05 -66.84
CA GLN A 17 2.53 38.96 -66.34
C GLN A 17 3.14 38.32 -65.08
N GLU A 18 4.45 38.10 -65.06
CA GLU A 18 5.16 37.48 -63.92
C GLU A 18 5.41 38.45 -62.76
N PHE A 19 5.62 39.74 -63.05
CA PHE A 19 5.90 40.81 -62.08
C PHE A 19 4.86 41.93 -62.18
N PRO A 20 3.59 41.69 -61.80
CA PRO A 20 2.53 42.70 -61.93
C PRO A 20 2.74 43.93 -61.02
N SER A 21 3.47 43.76 -59.92
CA SER A 21 3.77 44.86 -58.98
C SER A 21 4.87 45.81 -59.47
N ASP A 22 5.73 45.34 -60.37
CA ASP A 22 6.91 46.07 -60.87
C ASP A 22 7.00 45.91 -62.40
N PRO A 23 6.07 46.53 -63.14
CA PRO A 23 6.02 46.39 -64.59
C PRO A 23 7.22 47.06 -65.25
N LEU A 24 7.75 46.40 -66.28
CA LEU A 24 8.80 46.89 -67.15
C LEU A 24 8.20 47.55 -68.39
N THR A 25 8.81 48.65 -68.85
CA THR A 25 8.53 49.24 -70.16
C THR A 25 9.78 49.21 -71.06
N VAL A 26 9.62 49.47 -72.36
CA VAL A 26 10.76 49.57 -73.29
C VAL A 26 11.69 50.73 -72.93
N ALA A 27 11.17 51.80 -72.32
CA ALA A 27 11.97 52.93 -71.87
C ALA A 27 12.88 52.53 -70.69
N ASP A 28 12.37 51.70 -69.77
CA ASP A 28 13.12 51.21 -68.60
C ASP A 28 14.36 50.40 -68.98
N MET A 29 14.35 49.73 -70.15
CA MET A 29 15.54 49.02 -70.67
C MET A 29 16.69 49.96 -71.09
N LYS A 30 16.50 51.28 -71.02
CA LYS A 30 17.54 52.30 -71.20
C LYS A 30 17.90 53.00 -69.89
N GLU A 31 17.28 52.63 -68.77
CA GLU A 31 17.51 53.26 -67.47
C GLU A 31 18.30 52.32 -66.55
N PRO A 32 19.52 52.71 -66.12
CA PRO A 32 20.34 51.89 -65.22
C PRO A 32 19.59 51.40 -63.99
N LYS A 33 18.84 52.29 -63.35
CA LYS A 33 18.11 52.00 -62.11
C LYS A 33 17.01 50.96 -62.31
N SER A 34 16.23 51.10 -63.38
CA SER A 34 15.11 50.19 -63.66
C SER A 34 15.61 48.78 -63.99
N ILE A 35 16.69 48.66 -64.77
CA ILE A 35 17.32 47.36 -65.08
C ILE A 35 17.90 46.72 -63.82
N PHE A 36 18.59 47.51 -63.00
CA PHE A 36 19.19 47.02 -61.77
C PHE A 36 18.13 46.47 -60.82
N ASN A 37 17.04 47.20 -60.61
CA ASN A 37 15.91 46.74 -59.80
C ASN A 37 15.26 45.48 -60.38
N SER A 38 15.06 45.45 -61.70
CA SER A 38 14.47 44.29 -62.40
C SER A 38 15.32 43.02 -62.20
N LEU A 39 16.65 43.14 -62.29
CA LEU A 39 17.57 42.02 -62.06
C LEU A 39 17.57 41.55 -60.61
N LEU A 40 17.48 42.47 -59.65
CA LEU A 40 17.34 42.11 -58.24
C LEU A 40 16.02 41.36 -57.94
N LEU A 41 14.93 41.70 -58.63
CA LEU A 41 13.67 40.96 -58.52
C LEU A 41 13.83 39.51 -59.00
N VAL A 42 14.54 39.31 -60.10
CA VAL A 42 14.85 37.96 -60.59
C VAL A 42 15.79 37.21 -59.64
N PHE A 43 16.78 37.89 -59.06
CA PHE A 43 17.65 37.30 -58.04
C PHE A 43 16.87 36.86 -56.80
N GLN A 44 15.91 37.66 -56.36
CA GLN A 44 15.04 37.28 -55.26
C GLN A 44 14.24 36.01 -55.58
N ARG A 45 13.72 35.86 -56.80
CA ARG A 45 13.03 34.63 -57.24
C ARG A 45 13.95 33.42 -57.31
N LEU A 46 15.19 33.63 -57.73
CA LEU A 46 16.24 32.60 -57.77
C LEU A 46 16.85 32.31 -56.38
N ASN A 47 16.35 32.92 -55.31
CA ASN A 47 16.88 32.83 -53.95
C ASN A 47 18.37 33.22 -53.85
N ILE A 48 18.80 34.16 -54.71
CA ILE A 48 20.12 34.81 -54.62
C ILE A 48 19.99 35.98 -53.65
N ASP A 49 20.84 35.98 -52.62
CA ASP A 49 20.81 36.98 -51.57
C ASP A 49 21.10 38.40 -52.13
N LYS A 50 20.05 39.22 -52.22
CA LYS A 50 20.13 40.63 -52.64
C LYS A 50 21.06 41.43 -51.74
N GLU A 51 21.09 41.14 -50.44
CA GLU A 51 21.89 41.90 -49.50
C GLU A 51 23.37 41.60 -49.71
N ALA A 52 23.71 40.35 -50.00
CA ALA A 52 25.07 39.97 -50.38
C ALA A 52 25.53 40.65 -51.69
N VAL A 53 24.65 40.77 -52.69
CA VAL A 53 24.96 41.45 -53.96
C VAL A 53 25.23 42.94 -53.73
N LEU A 54 24.43 43.58 -52.89
CA LEU A 54 24.55 45.01 -52.56
C LEU A 54 25.59 45.31 -51.49
N LYS A 55 26.15 44.28 -50.83
CA LYS A 55 27.04 44.45 -49.69
C LYS A 55 28.32 45.17 -50.12
N PRO A 56 28.71 46.26 -49.42
CA PRO A 56 30.01 46.86 -49.65
C PRO A 56 31.14 45.91 -49.19
N CYS A 57 32.33 46.13 -49.72
CA CYS A 57 33.54 45.41 -49.31
C CYS A 57 33.72 45.48 -47.77
N PRO A 58 34.09 44.38 -47.07
CA PRO A 58 34.33 44.39 -45.63
C PRO A 58 35.31 45.48 -45.21
N LYS A 59 35.07 46.15 -44.08
CA LYS A 59 35.89 47.28 -43.60
C LYS A 59 37.37 46.95 -43.45
N GLU A 60 37.68 45.68 -43.18
CA GLU A 60 39.04 45.14 -43.03
C GLU A 60 39.83 45.10 -44.35
N GLU A 61 39.13 45.09 -45.49
CA GLU A 61 39.71 45.01 -46.84
C GLU A 61 39.61 46.35 -47.59
N GLN A 62 39.02 47.38 -46.97
CA GLN A 62 38.92 48.71 -47.56
C GLN A 62 40.26 49.44 -47.47
N ASN A 63 40.81 49.83 -48.62
CA ASN A 63 41.91 50.77 -48.70
C ASN A 63 41.39 52.20 -49.01
N GLU A 64 42.25 53.22 -48.94
CA GLU A 64 41.87 54.62 -49.19
C GLU A 64 41.22 54.82 -50.57
N SER A 65 41.59 54.01 -51.57
CA SER A 65 41.02 54.05 -52.92
C SER A 65 39.65 53.38 -53.01
N SER A 66 39.38 52.32 -52.23
CA SER A 66 38.12 51.57 -52.22
C SER A 66 36.93 52.44 -51.83
N TYR A 67 37.15 53.49 -51.03
CA TYR A 67 36.11 54.43 -50.62
C TYR A 67 35.50 55.17 -51.82
N TYR A 68 36.34 55.65 -52.75
CA TYR A 68 35.90 56.43 -53.92
C TYR A 68 35.12 55.62 -54.97
N TYR A 69 35.24 54.30 -54.96
CA TYR A 69 34.58 53.40 -55.91
C TYR A 69 33.52 52.51 -55.25
N SER A 70 33.19 52.79 -53.99
CA SER A 70 32.23 51.99 -53.21
C SER A 70 30.85 51.91 -53.87
N ASP A 71 30.41 52.98 -54.53
CA ASP A 71 29.14 53.04 -55.27
C ASP A 71 29.09 52.13 -56.51
N LEU A 72 30.24 51.72 -57.05
CA LEU A 72 30.32 50.79 -58.19
C LEU A 72 30.27 49.32 -57.76
N ILE A 73 30.51 49.02 -56.47
CA ILE A 73 30.55 47.65 -55.95
C ILE A 73 29.25 46.88 -56.26
N PRO A 74 28.04 47.43 -56.05
CA PRO A 74 26.81 46.72 -56.39
C PRO A 74 26.71 46.35 -57.87
N VAL A 75 27.18 47.23 -58.76
CA VAL A 75 27.16 46.97 -60.22
C VAL A 75 28.21 45.93 -60.61
N ILE A 76 29.39 45.97 -60.00
CA ILE A 76 30.44 44.96 -60.19
C ILE A 76 29.94 43.59 -59.71
N ASN A 77 29.37 43.54 -58.50
CA ASN A 77 28.83 42.30 -57.93
C ASN A 77 27.69 41.73 -58.78
N LEU A 78 26.75 42.57 -59.21
CA LEU A 78 25.68 42.17 -60.11
C LEU A 78 26.23 41.56 -61.40
N THR A 79 27.21 42.22 -62.03
CA THR A 79 27.86 41.74 -63.25
C THR A 79 28.53 40.37 -63.03
N ARG A 80 29.23 40.21 -61.89
CA ARG A 80 29.88 38.94 -61.52
C ARG A 80 28.87 37.82 -61.30
N VAL A 81 27.77 38.10 -60.59
CA VAL A 81 26.71 37.11 -60.36
C VAL A 81 26.05 36.70 -61.68
N LEU A 82 25.74 37.66 -62.55
CA LEU A 82 25.16 37.33 -63.86
C LEU A 82 26.10 36.50 -64.72
N ASN A 83 27.39 36.85 -64.79
CA ASN A 83 28.35 36.02 -65.52
C ASN A 83 28.49 34.63 -64.89
N TYR A 84 28.47 34.51 -63.57
CA TYR A 84 28.51 33.21 -62.89
C TYR A 84 27.28 32.36 -63.21
N VAL A 85 26.08 32.91 -62.98
CA VAL A 85 24.79 32.21 -63.14
C VAL A 85 24.52 31.87 -64.61
N LEU A 86 24.93 32.72 -65.56
CA LEU A 86 24.58 32.56 -66.97
C LEU A 86 25.68 31.90 -67.80
N MET A 87 26.97 32.11 -67.50
CA MET A 87 28.06 31.56 -68.33
C MET A 87 28.48 30.16 -67.89
N GLU A 88 28.46 29.83 -66.60
CA GLU A 88 28.91 28.52 -66.09
C GLU A 88 27.98 27.37 -66.53
N PRO A 89 26.63 27.51 -66.51
CA PRO A 89 25.72 26.45 -66.93
C PRO A 89 25.50 26.39 -68.45
N ALA A 90 25.54 27.54 -69.15
CA ALA A 90 25.13 27.62 -70.55
C ALA A 90 26.29 27.58 -71.56
N LYS A 91 27.56 27.58 -71.10
CA LYS A 91 28.77 27.67 -71.96
C LYS A 91 28.66 28.76 -73.03
N MET A 92 27.98 29.87 -72.72
CA MET A 92 27.78 30.95 -73.67
C MET A 92 29.03 31.84 -73.71
N ASN A 93 29.55 32.11 -74.91
CA ASN A 93 30.71 32.98 -75.15
C ASN A 93 30.38 34.49 -75.11
N VAL A 94 29.35 34.90 -74.34
CA VAL A 94 28.94 36.30 -74.26
C VAL A 94 29.18 36.81 -72.85
N GLU A 95 30.29 37.53 -72.67
CA GLU A 95 30.64 38.17 -71.41
C GLU A 95 29.76 39.41 -71.19
N ILE A 96 29.04 39.45 -70.06
CA ILE A 96 28.29 40.63 -69.64
C ILE A 96 29.26 41.60 -69.00
N MET A 97 29.28 42.84 -69.51
CA MET A 97 30.17 43.88 -69.04
C MET A 97 29.45 44.87 -68.13
N ILE A 98 30.19 45.54 -67.25
CA ILE A 98 29.68 46.58 -66.36
C ILE A 98 29.00 47.72 -67.15
N SER A 99 29.49 48.02 -68.35
CA SER A 99 28.93 49.05 -69.24
C SER A 99 27.49 48.75 -69.66
N ASN A 100 27.08 47.47 -69.71
CA ASN A 100 25.70 47.09 -70.00
C ASN A 100 24.70 47.61 -68.95
N PHE A 101 25.17 47.93 -67.74
CA PHE A 101 24.34 48.45 -66.64
C PHE A 101 24.54 49.94 -66.41
N LEU A 102 25.76 50.47 -66.59
CA LEU A 102 26.02 51.91 -66.43
C LEU A 102 25.53 52.73 -67.62
N GLN A 103 25.54 52.15 -68.83
CA GLN A 103 25.11 52.80 -70.07
C GLN A 103 24.24 51.82 -70.89
N PRO A 104 23.07 51.44 -70.36
CA PRO A 104 22.22 50.46 -71.00
C PRO A 104 21.67 50.95 -72.32
N THR A 105 21.65 50.06 -73.30
CA THR A 105 20.94 50.25 -74.57
C THR A 105 19.95 49.10 -74.72
N VAL A 106 18.83 49.34 -75.38
CA VAL A 106 17.81 48.29 -75.59
C VAL A 106 18.43 47.03 -76.20
N ASN A 107 19.30 47.18 -77.20
CA ASN A 107 19.95 46.05 -77.86
C ASN A 107 20.95 45.30 -76.96
N GLY A 108 21.56 45.97 -75.98
CA GLY A 108 22.48 45.35 -75.03
C GLY A 108 21.79 44.73 -73.82
N THR A 109 20.73 45.37 -73.32
CA THR A 109 19.99 44.95 -72.13
C THR A 109 18.98 43.85 -72.45
N PHE A 110 18.31 43.93 -73.59
CA PHE A 110 17.28 42.94 -73.98
C PHE A 110 17.79 41.49 -73.95
N PRO A 111 18.95 41.13 -74.53
CA PRO A 111 19.45 39.76 -74.47
C PRO A 111 19.76 39.30 -73.04
N ILE A 112 20.28 40.18 -72.19
CA ILE A 112 20.60 39.88 -70.78
C ILE A 112 19.31 39.59 -70.01
N MET A 113 18.31 40.47 -70.14
CA MET A 113 17.01 40.33 -69.49
C MET A 113 16.26 39.09 -69.98
N MET A 114 16.28 38.81 -71.28
CA MET A 114 15.72 37.58 -71.84
C MET A 114 16.37 36.33 -71.25
N LEU A 115 17.70 36.32 -71.18
CA LEU A 115 18.45 35.15 -70.75
C LEU A 115 18.19 34.84 -69.27
N ILE A 116 18.26 35.85 -68.41
CA ILE A 116 18.03 35.68 -66.98
C ILE A 116 16.55 35.39 -66.66
N PHE A 117 15.61 35.98 -67.38
CA PHE A 117 14.18 35.70 -67.24
C PHE A 117 13.84 34.27 -67.64
N ASN A 118 14.36 33.79 -68.78
CA ASN A 118 14.18 32.40 -69.19
C ASN A 118 14.86 31.42 -68.23
N TYR A 119 16.03 31.78 -67.69
CA TYR A 119 16.70 30.96 -66.69
C TYR A 119 15.86 30.84 -65.40
N MET A 120 15.28 31.94 -64.94
CA MET A 120 14.35 31.94 -63.81
C MET A 120 13.16 31.01 -64.03
N LEU A 121 12.46 31.15 -65.16
CA LEU A 121 11.31 30.28 -65.49
C LEU A 121 11.73 28.80 -65.60
N PHE A 122 12.92 28.53 -66.17
CA PHE A 122 13.44 27.18 -66.23
C PHE A 122 13.69 26.60 -64.83
N VAL A 123 14.32 27.36 -63.94
CA VAL A 123 14.59 26.93 -62.56
C VAL A 123 13.29 26.68 -61.80
N GLU A 124 12.30 27.58 -61.90
CA GLU A 124 10.99 27.40 -61.25
C GLU A 124 10.31 26.11 -61.73
N LEU A 125 10.33 25.82 -63.03
CA LEU A 125 9.78 24.58 -63.58
C LEU A 125 10.54 23.33 -63.08
N GLN A 126 11.87 23.39 -62.96
CA GLN A 126 12.64 22.28 -62.40
C GLN A 126 12.38 22.07 -60.90
N LEU A 127 12.21 23.16 -60.13
CA LEU A 127 11.84 23.09 -58.72
C LEU A 127 10.46 22.46 -58.54
N GLU A 128 9.48 22.80 -59.38
CA GLU A 128 8.16 22.15 -59.37
C GLU A 128 8.25 20.64 -59.65
N ALA A 129 9.12 20.23 -60.58
CA ALA A 129 9.36 18.81 -60.85
C ALA A 129 10.05 18.06 -59.68
N ILE A 130 10.86 18.75 -58.88
CA ILE A 130 11.57 18.17 -57.73
C ILE A 130 10.70 18.16 -56.46
N LYS A 131 9.74 19.09 -56.35
CA LYS A 131 8.90 19.29 -55.16
C LYS A 131 8.29 18.01 -54.55
N PRO A 132 7.76 17.04 -55.32
CA PRO A 132 7.24 15.80 -54.72
C PRO A 132 8.29 15.01 -53.96
N PHE A 133 9.55 15.00 -54.42
CA PHE A 133 10.65 14.32 -53.74
C PHE A 133 11.09 15.07 -52.48
N GLU A 134 11.01 16.40 -52.49
CA GLU A 134 11.25 17.22 -51.30
C GLU A 134 10.19 16.94 -50.22
N ASP A 135 8.92 16.90 -50.61
CA ASP A 135 7.80 16.57 -49.71
C ASP A 135 7.97 15.16 -49.10
N ASP A 136 8.37 14.16 -49.89
CA ASP A 136 8.67 12.80 -49.40
C ASP A 136 9.82 12.80 -48.38
N ILE A 137 10.88 13.58 -48.61
CA ILE A 137 12.00 13.72 -47.67
C ILE A 137 11.54 14.37 -46.37
N LEU A 138 10.69 15.40 -46.44
CA LEU A 138 10.13 16.06 -45.25
C LEU A 138 9.28 15.10 -44.42
N VAL A 139 8.44 14.28 -45.06
CA VAL A 139 7.64 13.27 -44.36
C VAL A 139 8.53 12.23 -43.67
N ILE A 140 9.57 11.74 -44.34
CA ILE A 140 10.54 10.81 -43.73
C ILE A 140 11.27 11.47 -42.56
N HIS A 141 11.65 12.74 -42.69
CA HIS A 141 12.29 13.49 -41.62
C HIS A 141 11.39 13.60 -40.38
N GLU A 142 10.10 13.88 -40.56
CA GLU A 142 9.12 13.89 -39.47
C GLU A 142 8.96 12.52 -38.81
N GLN A 143 8.95 11.45 -39.60
CA GLN A 143 8.90 10.08 -39.06
C GLN A 143 10.14 9.75 -38.22
N VAL A 144 11.33 10.10 -38.70
CA VAL A 144 12.59 9.93 -37.95
C VAL A 144 12.54 10.70 -36.63
N LYS A 145 12.10 11.96 -36.67
CA LYS A 145 11.96 12.79 -35.47
C LYS A 145 10.96 12.20 -34.47
N SER A 146 9.85 11.64 -34.94
CA SER A 146 8.88 10.93 -34.11
C SER A 146 9.47 9.69 -33.44
N LEU A 147 10.23 8.89 -34.18
CA LEU A 147 10.93 7.72 -33.65
C LEU A 147 12.02 8.10 -32.64
N GLU A 148 12.75 9.18 -32.88
CA GLU A 148 13.72 9.71 -31.91
C GLU A 148 13.06 10.14 -30.60
N ASN A 149 11.90 10.79 -30.66
CA ASN A 149 11.12 11.14 -29.47
C ASN A 149 10.67 9.89 -28.70
N GLN A 150 10.13 8.87 -29.40
CA GLN A 150 9.74 7.61 -28.77
C GLN A 150 10.92 6.89 -28.11
N LYS A 151 12.10 6.88 -28.78
CA LYS A 151 13.33 6.33 -28.21
C LYS A 151 13.70 7.05 -26.90
N ASN A 152 13.63 8.38 -26.90
CA ASN A 152 13.97 9.18 -25.72
C ASN A 152 12.99 8.92 -24.56
N ASP A 153 11.70 8.80 -24.84
CA ASP A 153 10.68 8.44 -23.83
C ASP A 153 10.95 7.07 -23.19
N ILE A 154 11.31 6.08 -24.01
CA ILE A 154 11.66 4.74 -23.53
C ILE A 154 12.90 4.80 -22.62
N ILE A 155 13.92 5.56 -22.99
CA ILE A 155 15.13 5.76 -22.17
C ILE A 155 14.76 6.40 -20.83
N ILE A 156 13.89 7.41 -20.80
CA ILE A 156 13.43 8.04 -19.56
C ILE A 156 12.71 7.03 -18.67
N ARG A 157 11.80 6.21 -19.24
CA ARG A 157 11.09 5.16 -18.49
C ARG A 157 12.04 4.10 -17.93
N LEU A 158 13.03 3.67 -18.70
CA LEU A 158 14.07 2.73 -18.26
C LEU A 158 14.88 3.29 -17.08
N ASN A 159 15.28 4.56 -17.16
CA ASN A 159 16.01 5.23 -16.08
C ASN A 159 15.17 5.31 -14.80
N ASN A 160 13.90 5.69 -14.91
CA ASN A 160 12.97 5.74 -13.77
C ASN A 160 12.75 4.36 -13.14
N TYR A 161 12.64 3.31 -13.96
CA TYR A 161 12.54 1.94 -13.47
C TYR A 161 13.80 1.50 -12.73
N SER A 162 14.98 1.82 -13.27
CA SER A 162 16.28 1.53 -12.64
C SER A 162 16.41 2.22 -11.28
N LEU A 163 16.03 3.50 -11.20
CA LEU A 163 16.02 4.27 -9.95
C LEU A 163 15.08 3.65 -8.91
N SER A 164 13.84 3.35 -9.30
CA SER A 164 12.84 2.72 -8.42
C SER A 164 13.30 1.35 -7.92
N LYS A 165 13.99 0.58 -8.77
CA LYS A 165 14.59 -0.71 -8.39
C LYS A 165 15.70 -0.51 -7.36
N SER A 166 16.57 0.48 -7.54
CA SER A 166 17.62 0.83 -6.58
C SER A 166 17.04 1.21 -5.21
N GLU A 167 16.02 2.07 -5.18
CA GLU A 167 15.32 2.44 -3.93
C GLU A 167 14.65 1.23 -3.25
N ARG A 168 14.08 0.31 -4.04
CA ARG A 168 13.52 -0.94 -3.50
C ARG A 168 14.60 -1.80 -2.86
N ILE A 169 15.76 -1.94 -3.50
CA ILE A 169 16.90 -2.69 -2.96
C ILE A 169 17.37 -2.05 -1.64
N GLN A 170 17.52 -0.73 -1.59
CA GLN A 170 17.89 -0.03 -0.37
C GLN A 170 16.87 -0.23 0.77
N ARG A 171 15.57 -0.20 0.47
CA ARG A 171 14.52 -0.51 1.46
C ARG A 171 14.60 -1.96 1.94
N MET A 172 14.86 -2.90 1.03
CA MET A 172 15.06 -4.31 1.39
C MET A 172 16.26 -4.49 2.32
N LEU A 173 17.41 -3.88 2.02
CA LEU A 173 18.60 -3.96 2.88
C LEU A 173 18.34 -3.39 4.29
N LYS A 174 17.57 -2.31 4.39
CA LYS A 174 17.16 -1.76 5.69
C LYS A 174 16.26 -2.73 6.47
N LEU A 175 15.32 -3.39 5.80
CA LEU A 175 14.45 -4.38 6.42
C LEU A 175 15.25 -5.63 6.84
N GLU A 176 16.19 -6.09 6.03
CA GLU A 176 17.07 -7.22 6.38
C GLU A 176 17.90 -6.92 7.63
N GLU A 177 18.41 -5.69 7.78
CA GLU A 177 19.13 -5.29 8.98
C GLU A 177 18.21 -5.21 10.20
N GLN A 178 16.99 -4.68 10.04
CA GLN A 178 15.99 -4.67 11.12
C GLN A 178 15.60 -6.10 11.56
N ILE A 179 15.42 -7.02 10.61
CA ILE A 179 15.13 -8.42 10.90
C ILE A 179 16.27 -9.03 11.73
N LYS A 180 17.54 -8.78 11.36
CA LYS A 180 18.68 -9.28 12.15
C LYS A 180 18.70 -8.75 13.58
N VAL A 181 18.37 -7.47 13.78
CA VAL A 181 18.30 -6.87 15.12
C VAL A 181 17.21 -7.55 15.94
N ILE A 182 16.02 -7.71 15.37
CA ILE A 182 14.88 -8.38 16.03
C ILE A 182 15.21 -9.85 16.34
N ASP A 183 15.83 -10.58 15.40
CA ASP A 183 16.24 -11.97 15.63
C ASP A 183 17.23 -12.10 16.79
N GLU A 184 18.17 -11.15 16.92
CA GLU A 184 19.11 -11.10 18.04
C GLU A 184 18.43 -10.71 19.36
N GLU A 185 17.44 -9.80 19.35
CA GLU A 185 16.62 -9.47 20.52
C GLU A 185 15.81 -10.68 20.99
N VAL A 186 15.12 -11.37 20.08
CA VAL A 186 14.36 -12.60 20.36
C VAL A 186 15.27 -13.68 20.94
N ARG A 187 16.50 -13.81 20.40
CA ARG A 187 17.49 -14.76 20.93
C ARG A 187 17.85 -14.43 22.37
N ARG A 188 18.08 -13.16 22.69
CA ARG A 188 18.41 -12.71 24.06
C ARG A 188 17.24 -12.90 25.02
N GLU A 189 16.03 -12.55 24.61
CA GLU A 189 14.82 -12.71 25.41
C GLU A 189 14.54 -14.18 25.70
N LYS A 190 14.75 -15.06 24.72
CA LYS A 190 14.64 -16.51 24.93
C LYS A 190 15.64 -17.03 25.96
N VAL A 191 16.90 -16.58 25.88
CA VAL A 191 17.93 -16.95 26.88
C VAL A 191 17.55 -16.42 28.27
N ALA A 192 17.01 -15.21 28.37
CA ALA A 192 16.54 -14.65 29.63
C ALA A 192 15.35 -15.44 30.20
N LEU A 193 14.38 -15.80 29.36
CA LEU A 193 13.23 -16.62 29.74
C LEU A 193 13.65 -18.03 30.21
N ASP A 194 14.60 -18.66 29.51
CA ASP A 194 15.13 -19.97 29.92
C ASP A 194 15.81 -19.87 31.29
N ALA A 195 16.54 -18.79 31.56
CA ALA A 195 17.17 -18.53 32.86
C ALA A 195 16.12 -18.27 33.97
N GLU A 196 15.10 -17.46 33.70
CA GLU A 196 14.00 -17.21 34.64
C GLU A 196 13.22 -18.49 34.94
N SER A 197 12.96 -19.33 33.92
CA SER A 197 12.32 -20.63 34.09
C SER A 197 13.13 -21.56 34.99
N LEU A 198 14.46 -21.57 34.84
CA LEU A 198 15.37 -22.33 35.71
C LEU A 198 15.32 -21.83 37.16
N GLU A 199 15.18 -20.51 37.38
CA GLU A 199 15.00 -19.93 38.72
C GLU A 199 13.61 -20.19 39.32
N LEU A 200 12.56 -20.26 38.48
CA LEU A 200 11.19 -20.50 38.93
C LEU A 200 10.94 -21.97 39.31
N GLU A 201 11.59 -22.92 38.64
CA GLU A 201 11.46 -24.37 38.88
C GLU A 201 11.61 -24.76 40.37
N PRO A 202 12.66 -24.34 41.11
CA PRO A 202 12.79 -24.68 42.54
C PRO A 202 11.71 -24.01 43.40
N ILE A 203 11.24 -22.82 43.02
CA ILE A 203 10.16 -22.12 43.73
C ILE A 203 8.84 -22.88 43.54
N LEU A 204 8.54 -23.32 42.33
CA LEU A 204 7.37 -24.16 42.03
C LEU A 204 7.43 -25.50 42.77
N GLN A 205 8.60 -26.16 42.79
CA GLN A 205 8.78 -27.39 43.56
C GLN A 205 8.60 -27.18 45.07
N LYS A 206 9.09 -26.06 45.60
CA LYS A 206 8.89 -25.68 47.01
C LYS A 206 7.41 -25.43 47.31
N ASN A 207 6.72 -24.66 46.47
CA ASN A 207 5.29 -24.38 46.62
C ASN A 207 4.45 -25.67 46.55
N HIS A 208 4.79 -26.59 45.64
CA HIS A 208 4.10 -27.88 45.56
C HIS A 208 4.34 -28.76 46.79
N LYS A 209 5.54 -28.71 47.39
CA LYS A 209 5.81 -29.38 48.68
C LYS A 209 4.99 -28.76 49.81
N GLU A 210 4.94 -27.43 49.89
CA GLU A 210 4.14 -26.70 50.88
C GLU A 210 2.65 -27.02 50.74
N GLN A 211 2.12 -27.08 49.52
CA GLN A 211 0.74 -27.53 49.26
C GLN A 211 0.46 -28.92 49.81
N LYS A 212 1.34 -29.90 49.55
CA LYS A 212 1.18 -31.25 50.11
C LYS A 212 1.21 -31.25 51.63
N THR A 213 2.06 -30.44 52.25
CA THR A 213 2.10 -30.28 53.70
C THR A 213 0.80 -29.68 54.22
N VAL A 214 0.24 -28.68 53.55
CA VAL A 214 -1.06 -28.08 53.92
C VAL A 214 -2.18 -29.12 53.80
N GLU A 215 -2.22 -29.89 52.72
CA GLU A 215 -3.19 -30.98 52.55
C GLU A 215 -3.07 -32.04 53.67
N GLN A 216 -1.85 -32.43 54.04
CA GLN A 216 -1.62 -33.35 55.16
C GLN A 216 -2.11 -32.77 56.49
N ILE A 217 -1.87 -31.48 56.75
CA ILE A 217 -2.36 -30.81 57.95
C ILE A 217 -3.89 -30.78 57.97
N ILE A 218 -4.54 -30.53 56.83
CA ILE A 218 -6.01 -30.57 56.73
C ILE A 218 -6.53 -31.98 57.05
N ILE A 219 -5.94 -33.03 56.48
CA ILE A 219 -6.33 -34.42 56.75
C ILE A 219 -6.14 -34.75 58.25
N GLN A 220 -5.02 -34.35 58.84
CA GLN A 220 -4.76 -34.54 60.28
C GLN A 220 -5.78 -33.80 61.15
N LYS A 221 -6.10 -32.55 60.79
CA LYS A 221 -7.12 -31.76 61.48
C LYS A 221 -8.50 -32.44 61.40
N ASP A 222 -8.87 -32.95 60.22
CA ASP A 222 -10.16 -33.63 60.04
C ASP A 222 -10.21 -34.95 60.82
N ALA A 223 -9.11 -35.71 60.88
CA ALA A 223 -8.99 -36.88 61.73
C ALA A 223 -9.14 -36.55 63.22
N ILE A 224 -8.48 -35.49 63.71
CA ILE A 224 -8.62 -35.02 65.09
C ILE A 224 -10.07 -34.61 65.37
N ASN A 225 -10.74 -33.92 64.44
CA ASN A 225 -12.15 -33.55 64.60
C ASN A 225 -13.06 -34.79 64.70
N ALA A 226 -12.82 -35.82 63.88
CA ALA A 226 -13.54 -37.08 63.94
C ALA A 226 -13.32 -37.80 65.29
N ASP A 227 -12.10 -37.80 65.81
CA ASP A 227 -11.79 -38.36 67.14
C ASP A 227 -12.49 -37.57 68.26
N ILE A 228 -12.52 -36.23 68.18
CA ILE A 228 -13.27 -35.38 69.12
C ILE A 228 -14.76 -35.72 69.08
N GLU A 229 -15.35 -35.89 67.90
CA GLU A 229 -16.76 -36.28 67.76
C GLU A 229 -17.03 -37.67 68.33
N LYS A 230 -16.12 -38.63 68.10
CA LYS A 230 -16.20 -39.97 68.68
C LYS A 230 -16.08 -39.96 70.20
N CYS A 231 -15.17 -39.18 70.77
CA CYS A 231 -15.08 -39.04 72.22
C CYS A 231 -16.34 -38.37 72.80
N LYS A 232 -16.90 -37.37 72.12
CA LYS A 232 -18.17 -36.75 72.54
C LYS A 232 -19.34 -37.72 72.48
N SER A 233 -19.42 -38.56 71.44
CA SER A 233 -20.49 -39.56 71.33
C SER A 233 -20.37 -40.66 72.38
N GLN A 234 -19.14 -41.13 72.66
CA GLN A 234 -18.86 -42.07 73.74
C GLN A 234 -19.30 -41.54 75.11
N LEU A 235 -19.03 -40.26 75.40
CA LEU A 235 -19.45 -39.58 76.63
C LEU A 235 -20.98 -39.53 76.80
N VAL A 236 -21.74 -39.46 75.69
CA VAL A 236 -23.20 -39.49 75.70
C VAL A 236 -23.72 -40.91 75.94
N THR A 237 -23.13 -41.93 75.30
CA THR A 237 -23.48 -43.34 75.56
C THR A 237 -23.16 -43.77 76.99
N ASP A 238 -22.02 -43.38 77.55
CA ASP A 238 -21.66 -43.70 78.93
C ASP A 238 -22.66 -43.08 79.92
N ALA A 239 -23.15 -41.87 79.64
CA ALA A 239 -24.15 -41.20 80.47
C ALA A 239 -25.54 -41.87 80.39
N ASP A 240 -25.92 -42.39 79.23
CA ASP A 240 -27.18 -43.13 79.05
C ASP A 240 -27.10 -44.55 79.61
N ASP A 241 -25.94 -45.22 79.53
CA ASP A 241 -25.68 -46.51 80.16
C ASP A 241 -25.72 -46.40 81.70
N ILE A 242 -25.20 -45.31 82.28
CA ILE A 242 -25.32 -45.04 83.72
C ILE A 242 -26.78 -44.85 84.13
N LYS A 243 -27.59 -44.14 83.34
CA LYS A 243 -29.03 -43.99 83.63
C LYS A 243 -29.79 -45.31 83.52
N GLU A 244 -29.44 -46.16 82.55
CA GLU A 244 -30.05 -47.48 82.40
C GLU A 244 -29.64 -48.43 83.53
N GLN A 245 -28.39 -48.37 83.99
CA GLN A 245 -27.93 -49.09 85.19
C GLN A 245 -28.64 -48.60 86.46
N GLU A 246 -28.83 -47.29 86.64
CA GLU A 246 -29.59 -46.72 87.74
C GLU A 246 -31.05 -47.18 87.71
N ARG A 247 -31.66 -47.20 86.52
CA ARG A 247 -33.04 -47.69 86.34
C ARG A 247 -33.18 -49.18 86.68
N LYS A 248 -32.23 -50.03 86.26
CA LYS A 248 -32.19 -51.45 86.62
C LYS A 248 -32.00 -51.65 88.12
N LEU A 249 -31.10 -50.91 88.75
CA LEU A 249 -30.90 -50.94 90.21
C LEU A 249 -32.15 -50.53 90.99
N VAL A 250 -32.86 -49.49 90.56
CA VAL A 250 -34.13 -49.08 91.18
C VAL A 250 -35.20 -50.16 91.03
N GLN A 251 -35.26 -50.82 89.87
CA GLN A 251 -36.22 -51.89 89.60
C GLN A 251 -35.90 -53.16 90.41
N GLU A 252 -34.63 -53.54 90.51
CA GLU A 252 -34.15 -54.64 91.37
C GLU A 252 -34.36 -54.33 92.87
N MET A 253 -34.19 -53.08 93.31
CA MET A 253 -34.49 -52.69 94.70
C MET A 253 -35.98 -52.85 95.03
N ALA A 254 -36.88 -52.47 94.11
CA ALA A 254 -38.32 -52.63 94.29
C ALA A 254 -38.74 -54.11 94.33
N GLU A 255 -38.11 -54.96 93.49
CA GLU A 255 -38.31 -56.41 93.52
C GLU A 255 -37.76 -57.04 94.81
N ALA A 256 -36.59 -56.60 95.28
CA ALA A 256 -36.02 -57.05 96.56
C ALA A 256 -36.90 -56.62 97.76
N GLU A 257 -37.51 -55.44 97.72
CA GLU A 257 -38.45 -54.96 98.75
C GLU A 257 -39.74 -55.79 98.77
N MET A 258 -40.29 -56.16 97.61
CA MET A 258 -41.40 -57.12 97.53
C MET A 258 -41.01 -58.50 98.07
N ILE A 259 -39.80 -58.98 97.78
CA ILE A 259 -39.31 -60.27 98.30
C ILE A 259 -39.13 -60.20 99.83
N CYS A 260 -38.58 -59.12 100.39
CA CYS A 260 -38.43 -58.92 101.83
C CYS A 260 -39.77 -58.89 102.57
N ASN A 261 -40.79 -58.26 101.96
CA ASN A 261 -42.16 -58.26 102.49
C ASN A 261 -42.80 -59.65 102.43
N SER A 262 -42.55 -60.41 101.36
CA SER A 262 -43.01 -61.81 101.23
C SER A 262 -42.31 -62.74 102.24
N GLN A 263 -41.03 -62.51 102.51
CA GLN A 263 -40.23 -63.30 103.46
C GLN A 263 -40.60 -62.98 104.91
N SER A 264 -40.94 -61.73 105.24
CA SER A 264 -41.50 -61.38 106.56
C SER A 264 -42.85 -62.05 106.82
N ALA A 265 -43.73 -62.10 105.81
CA ALA A 265 -45.00 -62.84 105.91
C ALA A 265 -44.78 -64.36 106.07
N THR A 266 -43.75 -64.90 105.41
CA THR A 266 -43.39 -66.34 105.49
C THR A 266 -42.71 -66.70 106.81
N LEU A 267 -41.93 -65.79 107.41
CA LEU A 267 -41.31 -65.95 108.72
C LEU A 267 -42.36 -66.02 109.84
N LEU A 268 -43.37 -65.16 109.80
CA LEU A 268 -44.48 -65.15 110.76
C LEU A 268 -45.34 -66.43 110.67
N GLN A 269 -45.43 -67.02 109.46
CA GLN A 269 -46.11 -68.30 109.23
C GLN A 269 -45.25 -69.52 109.66
N LYS A 270 -43.92 -69.40 109.65
CA LYS A 270 -42.98 -70.46 110.07
C LYS A 270 -42.72 -70.47 111.59
N GLU A 271 -42.76 -69.34 112.29
CA GLU A 271 -42.74 -69.31 113.76
C GLU A 271 -43.93 -70.10 114.36
N ASN A 272 -45.10 -70.05 113.73
CA ASN A 272 -46.29 -70.80 114.16
C ASN A 272 -46.19 -72.32 113.88
N ARG A 273 -45.35 -72.73 112.91
CA ARG A 273 -45.09 -74.15 112.59
C ARG A 273 -43.92 -74.75 113.38
N LEU A 274 -43.00 -73.93 113.89
CA LEU A 274 -41.86 -74.37 114.70
C LEU A 274 -42.28 -74.89 116.08
N MET A 275 -43.42 -74.43 116.61
CA MET A 275 -43.98 -74.87 117.90
C MET A 275 -44.67 -76.26 117.81
N ASN A 276 -44.94 -76.77 116.61
CA ASN A 276 -45.56 -78.10 116.37
C ASN A 276 -44.58 -79.17 115.84
N LEU A 277 -43.33 -78.82 115.52
CA LEU A 277 -42.33 -79.72 114.89
C LEU A 277 -41.26 -80.24 115.87
N GLN A 278 -41.50 -80.19 117.19
CA GLN A 278 -40.65 -80.78 118.23
C GLN A 278 -41.00 -82.23 118.61
N THR A 279 -41.89 -82.92 117.88
CA THR A 279 -42.39 -84.26 118.30
C THR A 279 -42.20 -85.40 117.29
N ILE A 280 -41.62 -85.21 116.09
CA ILE A 280 -41.42 -86.33 115.14
C ILE A 280 -40.00 -86.33 114.57
N LYS A 281 -39.11 -86.92 115.36
CA LYS A 281 -37.77 -87.42 115.06
C LYS A 281 -37.92 -88.86 114.54
N GLN A 282 -37.01 -89.32 113.67
CA GLN A 282 -36.82 -90.73 113.23
C GLN A 282 -37.90 -91.32 112.30
N ILE A 283 -37.71 -91.17 110.99
CA ILE A 283 -37.83 -92.20 109.92
C ILE A 283 -37.58 -91.46 108.59
N PHE A 284 -36.70 -92.03 107.74
CA PHE A 284 -36.25 -91.57 106.40
C PHE A 284 -34.85 -90.97 106.26
N ASP A 285 -33.88 -91.56 106.98
CA ASP A 285 -32.55 -91.80 106.40
C ASP A 285 -32.63 -93.08 105.54
N GLY A 286 -32.29 -93.00 104.24
CA GLY A 286 -32.09 -94.17 103.39
C GLY A 286 -32.96 -94.24 102.12
N ALA A 287 -32.73 -93.34 101.17
CA ALA A 287 -32.87 -93.59 99.72
C ALA A 287 -32.61 -92.27 98.97
N ASN A 288 -31.48 -92.14 98.28
CA ASN A 288 -31.47 -92.32 96.82
C ASN A 288 -30.13 -91.84 96.23
N GLU A 289 -29.07 -92.48 96.70
CA GLU A 289 -27.70 -92.44 96.16
C GLU A 289 -27.59 -93.23 94.83
N CYS A 290 -28.67 -93.35 94.05
CA CYS A 290 -28.75 -94.27 92.90
C CYS A 290 -29.33 -93.65 91.62
N LEU A 291 -28.98 -92.40 91.25
CA LEU A 291 -29.35 -91.88 89.92
C LEU A 291 -28.30 -90.95 89.28
N GLN A 292 -27.02 -91.12 89.64
CA GLN A 292 -25.88 -90.50 88.94
C GLN A 292 -25.25 -91.39 87.84
N GLU A 293 -25.78 -92.59 87.60
CA GLU A 293 -25.21 -93.58 86.66
C GLU A 293 -26.09 -93.91 85.44
N ILE A 294 -27.07 -93.06 85.09
CA ILE A 294 -27.80 -93.17 83.81
C ILE A 294 -27.37 -91.99 82.92
N LEU A 295 -26.09 -91.96 82.54
CA LEU A 295 -25.62 -92.39 81.20
C LEU A 295 -26.20 -91.51 80.09
N VAL A 296 -25.61 -90.35 79.80
CA VAL A 296 -24.37 -90.16 78.99
C VAL A 296 -24.40 -90.80 77.59
N ILE A 297 -25.34 -91.67 77.23
CA ILE A 297 -25.29 -92.35 75.90
C ILE A 297 -26.64 -92.42 75.17
N VAL A 298 -27.80 -92.12 75.79
CA VAL A 298 -29.07 -92.50 75.14
C VAL A 298 -29.59 -91.52 74.07
N ASP A 299 -29.35 -90.21 74.11
CA ASP A 299 -30.03 -89.32 73.14
C ASP A 299 -29.10 -88.61 72.14
N TRP A 300 -28.05 -89.32 71.70
CA TRP A 300 -27.29 -88.95 70.49
C TRP A 300 -28.05 -89.21 69.18
N MET A 301 -29.27 -89.77 69.21
CA MET A 301 -30.03 -90.03 67.97
C MET A 301 -31.55 -89.94 68.18
N LYS A 302 -32.05 -88.71 68.30
CA LYS A 302 -33.30 -88.35 67.62
C LYS A 302 -33.14 -87.03 66.87
N GLU A 303 -32.70 -87.22 65.64
CA GLU A 303 -32.75 -86.28 64.54
C GLU A 303 -34.17 -85.76 64.27
N SER A 304 -34.15 -84.59 63.63
CA SER A 304 -35.09 -84.04 62.66
C SER A 304 -36.09 -83.00 63.16
N GLU A 305 -35.96 -81.83 62.51
CA GLU A 305 -36.93 -80.75 62.33
C GLU A 305 -37.16 -79.80 63.53
N LYS A 306 -37.00 -78.47 63.43
CA LYS A 306 -36.94 -77.58 62.26
C LYS A 306 -36.47 -76.18 62.69
N GLY A 307 -35.60 -75.61 61.86
CA GLY A 307 -35.61 -74.19 61.44
C GLY A 307 -34.45 -73.36 61.99
N ASP A 308 -33.79 -72.48 61.23
CA ASP A 308 -34.00 -72.01 59.86
C ASP A 308 -32.79 -71.10 59.51
N PHE A 309 -32.58 -70.82 58.22
CA PHE A 309 -31.75 -69.75 57.59
C PHE A 309 -30.25 -69.95 57.24
N ASP A 310 -30.05 -70.13 55.92
CA ASP A 310 -29.06 -69.58 54.95
C ASP A 310 -27.53 -69.74 55.21
N GLY A 311 -26.67 -69.96 54.21
CA GLY A 311 -26.79 -69.98 52.76
C GLY A 311 -25.39 -69.98 52.12
N ASP A 312 -25.29 -70.58 50.92
CA ASP A 312 -24.12 -70.87 50.07
C ASP A 312 -22.95 -69.85 50.03
N SER A 313 -21.69 -70.31 50.15
CA SER A 313 -20.50 -69.41 50.15
C SER A 313 -19.22 -69.89 49.44
N GLU A 314 -19.26 -70.82 48.48
CA GLU A 314 -18.01 -71.14 47.72
C GLU A 314 -18.13 -71.08 46.18
N GLU A 315 -19.34 -71.10 45.60
CA GLU A 315 -19.53 -70.99 44.14
C GLU A 315 -19.92 -69.57 43.68
N GLY A 316 -20.39 -68.72 44.61
CA GLY A 316 -20.76 -67.32 44.34
C GLY A 316 -19.55 -66.38 44.20
N GLU A 317 -18.50 -66.59 44.99
CA GLU A 317 -17.31 -65.72 44.98
C GLU A 317 -16.52 -65.82 43.66
N LEU A 318 -16.44 -67.03 43.08
CA LEU A 318 -15.72 -67.24 41.81
C LEU A 318 -16.49 -66.69 40.61
N LYS A 319 -17.83 -66.74 40.66
CA LYS A 319 -18.69 -66.04 39.68
C LYS A 319 -18.59 -64.54 39.84
N MET A 320 -18.61 -63.99 41.06
CA MET A 320 -18.42 -62.55 41.29
C MET A 320 -17.06 -62.09 40.76
N LEU A 321 -15.97 -62.82 41.03
CA LEU A 321 -14.64 -62.44 40.54
C LEU A 321 -14.54 -62.45 39.02
N ASN A 322 -15.17 -63.43 38.34
CA ASN A 322 -15.15 -63.51 36.88
C ASN A 322 -16.06 -62.45 36.22
N THR A 323 -17.13 -62.06 36.91
CA THR A 323 -18.01 -60.96 36.49
C THR A 323 -17.30 -59.62 36.70
N GLU A 324 -16.62 -59.43 37.82
CA GLU A 324 -15.77 -58.26 38.09
C GLU A 324 -14.62 -58.14 37.08
N LEU A 325 -13.98 -59.25 36.68
CA LEU A 325 -12.95 -59.26 35.65
C LEU A 325 -13.51 -58.90 34.26
N GLY A 326 -14.72 -59.38 33.95
CA GLY A 326 -15.46 -59.02 32.73
C GLY A 326 -15.87 -57.55 32.70
N GLU A 327 -16.36 -57.03 33.82
CA GLU A 327 -16.71 -55.61 34.01
C GLU A 327 -15.47 -54.72 33.95
N LEU A 328 -14.35 -55.12 34.55
CA LEU A 328 -13.09 -54.39 34.47
C LEU A 328 -12.52 -54.38 33.03
N HIS A 329 -12.71 -55.46 32.28
CA HIS A 329 -12.34 -55.52 30.87
C HIS A 329 -13.26 -54.64 30.00
N SER A 330 -14.56 -54.60 30.30
CA SER A 330 -15.51 -53.67 29.67
C SER A 330 -15.14 -52.21 29.94
N GLN A 331 -14.87 -51.87 31.21
CA GLN A 331 -14.44 -50.53 31.62
C GLN A 331 -13.11 -50.13 30.97
N TYR A 332 -12.17 -51.07 30.80
CA TYR A 332 -10.93 -50.82 30.08
C TYR A 332 -11.17 -50.57 28.58
N SER A 333 -12.06 -51.33 27.94
CA SER A 333 -12.46 -51.11 26.54
C SER A 333 -13.15 -49.76 26.34
N GLU A 334 -14.04 -49.37 27.26
CA GLU A 334 -14.69 -48.06 27.30
C GLU A 334 -13.69 -46.92 27.52
N LEU A 335 -12.69 -47.11 28.40
CA LEU A 335 -11.61 -46.15 28.59
C LEU A 335 -10.73 -46.00 27.34
N MET A 336 -10.44 -47.10 26.64
CA MET A 336 -9.65 -47.09 25.41
C MET A 336 -10.39 -46.40 24.26
N THR A 337 -11.69 -46.66 24.12
CA THR A 337 -12.55 -45.96 23.14
C THR A 337 -12.72 -44.48 23.48
N ALA A 338 -12.96 -44.13 24.74
CA ALA A 338 -13.01 -42.73 25.21
C ALA A 338 -11.68 -42.00 24.97
N ARG A 339 -10.55 -42.68 25.18
CA ARG A 339 -9.21 -42.13 24.90
C ARG A 339 -9.01 -41.87 23.40
N GLU A 340 -9.46 -42.78 22.54
CA GLU A 340 -9.37 -42.63 21.09
C GLU A 340 -10.28 -41.49 20.58
N GLU A 341 -11.49 -41.35 21.15
CA GLU A 341 -12.39 -40.22 20.86
C GLU A 341 -11.81 -38.88 21.30
N ILE A 342 -11.21 -38.81 22.49
CA ILE A 342 -10.53 -37.59 22.97
C ILE A 342 -9.35 -37.25 22.06
N ARG A 343 -8.58 -38.26 21.62
CA ARG A 343 -7.47 -38.08 20.67
C ARG A 343 -7.97 -37.52 19.33
N LYS A 344 -9.07 -38.07 18.81
CA LYS A 344 -9.69 -37.61 17.56
C LYS A 344 -10.23 -36.18 17.69
N LYS A 345 -10.93 -35.86 18.78
CA LYS A 345 -11.39 -34.49 19.09
C LYS A 345 -10.22 -33.50 19.22
N ARG A 346 -9.08 -33.91 19.81
CA ARG A 346 -7.87 -33.08 19.88
C ARG A 346 -7.26 -32.82 18.50
N GLN A 347 -7.18 -33.84 17.64
CA GLN A 347 -6.71 -33.68 16.26
C GLN A 347 -7.63 -32.76 15.44
N GLU A 348 -8.95 -32.95 15.54
CA GLU A 348 -9.93 -32.08 14.86
C GLU A 348 -9.87 -30.63 15.38
N SER A 349 -9.69 -30.43 16.70
CA SER A 349 -9.49 -29.10 17.29
C SER A 349 -8.20 -28.44 16.81
N ALA A 350 -7.11 -29.19 16.67
CA ALA A 350 -5.85 -28.68 16.13
C ALA A 350 -5.99 -28.28 14.65
N ALA A 351 -6.64 -29.13 13.84
CA ALA A 351 -6.92 -28.85 12.43
C ALA A 351 -7.80 -27.61 12.25
N ARG A 352 -8.88 -27.47 13.05
CA ARG A 352 -9.74 -26.28 13.05
C ARG A 352 -8.97 -25.01 13.43
N ARG A 353 -8.08 -25.08 14.43
CA ARG A 353 -7.24 -23.94 14.82
C ARG A 353 -6.26 -23.55 13.72
N GLN A 354 -5.69 -24.53 13.01
CA GLN A 354 -4.78 -24.27 11.90
C GLN A 354 -5.51 -23.65 10.70
N GLN A 355 -6.72 -24.12 10.39
CA GLN A 355 -7.58 -23.54 9.36
C GLN A 355 -8.04 -22.12 9.72
N ALA A 356 -8.40 -21.88 10.99
CA ALA A 356 -8.78 -20.55 11.46
C ALA A 356 -7.60 -19.56 11.36
N ARG A 357 -6.38 -19.97 11.71
CA ARG A 357 -5.16 -19.15 11.53
C ARG A 357 -4.94 -18.82 10.05
N ALA A 358 -4.97 -19.81 9.17
CA ALA A 358 -4.81 -19.57 7.73
C ALA A 358 -5.88 -18.63 7.15
N THR A 359 -7.11 -18.66 7.69
CA THR A 359 -8.19 -17.75 7.28
C THR A 359 -7.95 -16.34 7.82
N ALA A 360 -7.49 -16.20 9.06
CA ALA A 360 -7.12 -14.93 9.65
C ALA A 360 -5.95 -14.29 8.89
N ASP A 361 -4.91 -15.05 8.54
CA ASP A 361 -3.75 -14.57 7.78
C ASP A 361 -4.16 -14.04 6.40
N ARG A 362 -5.07 -14.74 5.71
CA ARG A 362 -5.64 -14.24 4.43
C ARG A 362 -6.42 -12.94 4.63
N CYS A 363 -7.22 -12.85 5.68
CA CYS A 363 -8.00 -11.65 5.99
C CYS A 363 -7.08 -10.45 6.29
N ILE A 364 -5.99 -10.67 7.04
CA ILE A 364 -4.96 -9.66 7.30
C ILE A 364 -4.33 -9.20 5.98
N HIS A 365 -3.96 -10.13 5.10
CA HIS A 365 -3.37 -9.79 3.81
C HIS A 365 -4.30 -8.95 2.92
N ASP A 366 -5.60 -9.30 2.88
CA ASP A 366 -6.60 -8.54 2.14
C ASP A 366 -6.82 -7.13 2.72
N LEU A 367 -6.79 -6.99 4.05
CA LEU A 367 -6.85 -5.70 4.73
C LEU A 367 -5.62 -4.84 4.44
N GLU A 368 -4.41 -5.40 4.47
CA GLU A 368 -3.18 -4.69 4.12
C GLU A 368 -3.18 -4.21 2.66
N LYS A 369 -3.70 -5.03 1.74
CA LYS A 369 -3.86 -4.63 0.34
C LYS A 369 -4.82 -3.46 0.19
N ARG A 370 -5.97 -3.52 0.87
CA ARG A 370 -6.97 -2.45 0.86
C ARG A 370 -6.45 -1.16 1.50
N GLU A 371 -5.65 -1.27 2.56
CA GLU A 371 -4.98 -0.13 3.19
C GLU A 371 -4.00 0.55 2.23
N LYS A 372 -3.21 -0.23 1.47
CA LYS A 372 -2.31 0.32 0.44
C LYS A 372 -3.08 1.07 -0.66
N GLU A 373 -4.19 0.50 -1.13
CA GLU A 373 -5.06 1.15 -2.13
C GLU A 373 -5.63 2.47 -1.60
N LEU A 374 -6.09 2.50 -0.35
CA LEU A 374 -6.59 3.73 0.29
C LEU A 374 -5.49 4.78 0.49
N LYS A 375 -4.29 4.37 0.91
CA LYS A 375 -3.13 5.27 1.03
C LYS A 375 -2.73 5.88 -0.32
N GLU A 376 -2.75 5.09 -1.39
CA GLU A 376 -2.47 5.59 -2.73
C GLU A 376 -3.55 6.59 -3.18
N LYS A 377 -4.83 6.29 -2.93
CA LYS A 377 -5.93 7.20 -3.24
C LYS A 377 -5.82 8.53 -2.48
N ALA A 378 -5.56 8.48 -1.17
CA ALA A 378 -5.36 9.67 -0.35
C ALA A 378 -4.17 10.51 -0.83
N ARG A 379 -3.09 9.87 -1.30
CA ARG A 379 -1.93 10.57 -1.88
C ARG A 379 -2.31 11.32 -3.17
N LYS A 380 -3.11 10.71 -4.05
CA LYS A 380 -3.60 11.35 -5.29
C LYS A 380 -4.50 12.55 -4.96
N GLU A 381 -5.44 12.38 -4.04
CA GLU A 381 -6.32 13.47 -3.58
C GLU A 381 -5.51 14.63 -2.95
N THR A 382 -4.45 14.32 -2.19
CA THR A 382 -3.56 15.36 -1.63
C THR A 382 -2.79 16.11 -2.71
N GLN A 383 -2.36 15.43 -3.78
CA GLN A 383 -1.70 16.08 -4.93
C GLN A 383 -2.67 17.01 -5.67
N GLU A 384 -3.90 16.55 -5.93
CA GLU A 384 -4.94 17.36 -6.56
C GLU A 384 -5.25 18.63 -5.73
N ILE A 385 -5.34 18.50 -4.40
CA ILE A 385 -5.53 19.65 -3.50
C ILE A 385 -4.37 20.65 -3.63
N GLU A 386 -3.14 20.17 -3.73
CA GLU A 386 -1.97 21.05 -3.84
C GLU A 386 -1.90 21.76 -5.21
N GLU A 387 -2.29 21.07 -6.29
CA GLU A 387 -2.46 21.70 -7.61
C GLU A 387 -3.53 22.79 -7.60
N ILE A 388 -4.67 22.54 -6.93
CA ILE A 388 -5.73 23.54 -6.77
C ILE A 388 -5.21 24.76 -6.00
N LYS A 389 -4.45 24.57 -4.91
CA LYS A 389 -3.85 25.69 -4.16
C LYS A 389 -2.87 26.49 -5.01
N GLN A 390 -2.06 25.84 -5.83
CA GLN A 390 -1.14 26.53 -6.73
C GLN A 390 -1.89 27.41 -7.73
N ARG A 391 -2.96 26.87 -8.34
CA ARG A 391 -3.84 27.65 -9.24
C ARG A 391 -4.53 28.81 -8.53
N LEU A 392 -4.95 28.62 -7.28
CA LEU A 392 -5.55 29.67 -6.47
C LEU A 392 -4.55 30.79 -6.18
N ASN A 393 -3.32 30.44 -5.78
CA ASN A 393 -2.25 31.43 -5.57
C ASN A 393 -1.89 32.19 -6.86
N GLU A 394 -1.91 31.50 -8.01
CA GLU A 394 -1.69 32.14 -9.31
C GLU A 394 -2.81 33.10 -9.67
N TYR A 395 -4.07 32.72 -9.38
CA TYR A 395 -5.23 33.59 -9.53
C TYR A 395 -5.13 34.84 -8.65
N ASP A 396 -4.79 34.71 -7.36
CA ASP A 396 -4.64 35.84 -6.44
C ASP A 396 -3.51 36.80 -6.89
N ARG A 397 -2.43 36.25 -7.47
CA ARG A 397 -1.37 37.07 -8.08
C ARG A 397 -1.88 37.82 -9.31
N LEU A 398 -2.64 37.17 -10.17
CA LEU A 398 -3.21 37.82 -11.36
C LEU A 398 -4.23 38.88 -10.96
N GLU A 399 -5.04 38.65 -9.93
CA GLU A 399 -6.01 39.62 -9.40
C GLU A 399 -5.32 40.90 -8.88
N THR A 400 -4.12 40.79 -8.32
CA THR A 400 -3.35 41.96 -7.86
C THR A 400 -2.58 42.67 -8.96
N VAL A 401 -2.09 41.94 -9.97
CA VAL A 401 -1.29 42.49 -11.08
C VAL A 401 -2.17 43.12 -12.17
N TYR A 402 -3.35 42.56 -12.45
CA TYR A 402 -4.22 43.02 -13.54
C TYR A 402 -4.68 44.49 -13.39
N PRO A 403 -5.09 44.98 -12.19
CA PRO A 403 -5.44 46.39 -12.00
C PRO A 403 -4.25 47.33 -12.21
N GLN A 404 -3.04 46.89 -11.88
CA GLN A 404 -1.82 47.68 -12.06
C GLN A 404 -1.48 47.80 -13.55
N GLN A 405 -1.52 46.69 -14.29
CA GLN A 405 -1.33 46.70 -15.75
C GLN A 405 -2.40 47.54 -16.45
N GLN A 406 -3.67 47.44 -16.02
CA GLN A 406 -4.75 48.26 -16.56
C GLN A 406 -4.54 49.74 -16.30
N ALA A 407 -4.05 50.11 -15.10
CA ALA A 407 -3.70 51.50 -14.78
C ALA A 407 -2.52 52.01 -15.62
N GLU A 408 -1.51 51.18 -15.84
CA GLU A 408 -0.32 51.51 -16.63
C GLU A 408 -0.65 51.72 -18.11
N VAL A 409 -1.46 50.83 -18.70
CA VAL A 409 -1.98 50.98 -20.08
C VAL A 409 -2.83 52.24 -20.20
N LYS A 410 -3.68 52.53 -19.21
CA LYS A 410 -4.49 53.76 -19.19
C LYS A 410 -3.61 55.01 -19.12
N GLU A 411 -2.53 54.97 -18.34
CA GLU A 411 -1.59 56.09 -18.24
C GLU A 411 -0.81 56.30 -19.55
N GLN A 412 -0.34 55.21 -20.18
CA GLN A 412 0.32 55.25 -21.48
C GLN A 412 -0.61 55.85 -22.56
N PHE A 413 -1.85 55.36 -22.64
CA PHE A 413 -2.84 55.88 -23.56
C PHE A 413 -3.10 57.38 -23.34
N MET A 414 -3.23 57.82 -22.08
CA MET A 414 -3.42 59.24 -21.76
C MET A 414 -2.21 60.10 -22.15
N LYS A 415 -0.97 59.58 -22.04
CA LYS A 415 0.24 60.27 -22.50
C LYS A 415 0.28 60.39 -24.02
N GLU A 416 -0.06 59.32 -24.74
CA GLU A 416 -0.12 59.32 -26.20
C GLU A 416 -1.15 60.33 -26.72
N VAL A 417 -2.35 60.34 -26.14
CA VAL A 417 -3.41 61.30 -26.51
C VAL A 417 -2.96 62.74 -26.28
N LYS A 418 -2.31 63.04 -25.14
CA LYS A 418 -1.77 64.38 -24.87
C LYS A 418 -0.68 64.78 -25.85
N SER A 419 0.23 63.87 -26.17
CA SER A 419 1.30 64.11 -27.15
C SER A 419 0.73 64.42 -28.54
N LEU A 420 -0.28 63.66 -28.98
CA LEU A 420 -1.01 63.92 -30.22
C LEU A 420 -1.70 65.30 -30.20
N ASP A 421 -2.36 65.65 -29.09
CA ASP A 421 -3.03 66.95 -28.94
C ASP A 421 -2.03 68.12 -29.02
N GLU A 422 -0.87 67.99 -28.37
CA GLU A 422 0.22 68.98 -28.44
C GLU A 422 0.80 69.09 -29.86
N GLN A 423 0.96 67.98 -30.59
CA GLN A 423 1.41 67.98 -31.98
C GLN A 423 0.40 68.68 -32.90
N VAL A 424 -0.90 68.41 -32.73
CA VAL A 424 -1.96 69.06 -33.51
C VAL A 424 -1.98 70.57 -33.25
N VAL A 425 -1.89 71.00 -31.98
CA VAL A 425 -1.83 72.43 -31.63
C VAL A 425 -0.60 73.10 -32.23
N SER A 426 0.55 72.43 -32.23
CA SER A 426 1.80 72.93 -32.83
C SER A 426 1.66 73.12 -34.35
N GLU A 427 1.11 72.13 -35.07
CA GLU A 427 0.89 72.22 -36.51
C GLU A 427 -0.15 73.31 -36.86
N LEU A 428 -1.22 73.45 -36.08
CA LEU A 428 -2.20 74.53 -36.25
C LEU A 428 -1.58 75.93 -36.07
N LYS A 429 -0.65 76.09 -35.11
CA LYS A 429 0.09 77.36 -34.94
C LYS A 429 0.97 77.66 -36.15
N LYS A 430 1.75 76.69 -36.63
CA LYS A 430 2.58 76.84 -37.85
C LYS A 430 1.71 77.20 -39.06
N PHE A 431 0.58 76.53 -39.22
CA PHE A 431 -0.36 76.82 -40.30
C PHE A 431 -0.93 78.24 -40.19
N GLY A 432 -1.27 78.69 -38.97
CA GLY A 432 -1.69 80.06 -38.70
C GLY A 432 -0.62 81.10 -39.03
N GLU A 433 0.65 80.82 -38.73
CA GLU A 433 1.79 81.68 -39.10
C GLU A 433 1.97 81.75 -40.62
N ILE A 434 1.86 80.62 -41.33
CA ILE A 434 1.91 80.58 -42.80
C ILE A 434 0.78 81.43 -43.42
N ILE A 435 -0.45 81.31 -42.90
CA ILE A 435 -1.58 82.13 -43.36
C ILE A 435 -1.30 83.62 -43.12
N LYS A 436 -0.76 83.98 -41.95
CA LYS A 436 -0.44 85.37 -41.61
C LYS A 436 0.61 85.95 -42.56
N VAL A 437 1.67 85.19 -42.85
CA VAL A 437 2.70 85.57 -43.84
C VAL A 437 2.11 85.72 -45.25
N MET A 438 1.19 84.84 -45.66
CA MET A 438 0.50 84.97 -46.95
C MET A 438 -0.41 86.21 -47.02
N LEU A 439 -1.06 86.57 -45.92
CA LEU A 439 -1.91 87.78 -45.84
C LEU A 439 -1.08 89.06 -45.85
N GLU A 440 0.08 89.07 -45.20
CA GLU A 440 1.01 90.22 -45.21
C GLU A 440 1.66 90.44 -46.59
N LYS A 441 1.93 89.39 -47.37
CA LYS A 441 2.41 89.49 -48.76
C LYS A 441 1.35 89.97 -49.78
N ARG A 442 0.07 90.02 -49.38
CA ARG A 442 -1.06 90.45 -50.23
C ARG A 442 -1.47 91.91 -50.02
N ARG A 443 -0.92 92.59 -49.00
CA ARG A 443 -0.97 94.04 -48.82
C ARG A 443 0.26 94.67 -49.45
#